data_AF-A0A845UEQ5-F1
#
_entry.id   AF-A0A845UEQ5-F1
#
_cell.length_a   1.000
_cell.length_b   1.000
_cell.length_c   1.000
_cell.angle_alpha   90.00
_cell.angle_beta   90.00
_cell.angle_gamma   90.00
#
_symmetry.space_group_name_H-M   'P 1'
#
loop_
_entity.id
_entity.type
_entity.pdbx_description
1 polymer ?
#
loop_
_entity_poly.entity_id
_entity_poly.type
_entity_poly.pdbx_seq_one_letter_code
_entity_poly.pdbx_strand_id
1 'polypeptide(L)'
;MITSLTIQQAAKACGLTVHTLRYYERIGLIGPVPRQANRHRLYHAEDMQWLEFLLKLRTTGLPIAQMLRYAELRRLGNSIESVSERKAMLAQHTRTLEATLINMQQTIAILHGKLAMYTEMERQLNATTATREEYSDDRTAEHPTPPHPPTRR
;
A
#
# COMPACT_ATOMS: atom_id res chain seq x y z
N MET A 1 24.11 -18.78 -21.23
CA MET A 1 22.91 -18.13 -20.67
C MET A 1 23.19 -16.65 -20.52
N ILE A 2 22.22 -15.77 -20.79
CA ILE A 2 22.43 -14.32 -20.92
C ILE A 2 22.98 -13.76 -19.59
N THR A 3 24.28 -13.45 -19.54
CA THR A 3 25.01 -13.11 -18.30
C THR A 3 24.85 -11.64 -17.88
N SER A 4 24.13 -10.85 -18.68
CA SER A 4 23.96 -9.42 -18.49
C SER A 4 22.73 -8.86 -19.23
N LEU A 5 22.10 -7.85 -18.65
CA LEU A 5 20.93 -7.18 -19.20
C LEU A 5 21.28 -5.76 -19.67
N THR A 6 20.69 -5.32 -20.77
CA THR A 6 20.69 -3.90 -21.14
C THR A 6 19.84 -3.07 -20.17
N ILE A 7 19.99 -1.75 -20.17
CA ILE A 7 19.16 -0.86 -19.34
C ILE A 7 17.66 -1.00 -19.60
N GLN A 8 17.25 -1.30 -20.84
CA GLN A 8 15.85 -1.52 -21.18
C GLN A 8 15.33 -2.81 -20.56
N GLN A 9 16.11 -3.88 -20.65
CA GLN A 9 15.76 -5.18 -20.06
C GLN A 9 15.76 -5.12 -18.53
N ALA A 10 16.76 -4.48 -17.92
CA ALA A 10 16.84 -4.29 -16.47
C ALA A 10 15.67 -3.44 -15.95
N ALA A 11 15.36 -2.32 -16.62
CA ALA A 11 14.21 -1.49 -16.28
C ALA A 11 12.89 -2.28 -16.35
N LYS A 12 12.69 -3.05 -17.44
CA LYS A 12 11.52 -3.92 -17.58
C LYS A 12 11.44 -4.99 -16.49
N ALA A 13 12.56 -5.65 -16.17
CA ALA A 13 12.61 -6.70 -15.15
C ALA A 13 12.30 -6.16 -13.75
N CYS A 14 12.69 -4.92 -13.45
CA CYS A 14 12.43 -4.26 -12.17
C CYS A 14 11.11 -3.49 -12.11
N GLY A 15 10.31 -3.47 -13.19
CA GLY A 15 9.09 -2.65 -13.26
C GLY A 15 9.35 -1.14 -13.23
N LEU A 16 10.54 -0.70 -13.66
CA LEU A 16 10.94 0.69 -13.70
C LEU A 16 10.89 1.24 -15.13
N THR A 17 10.77 2.57 -15.24
CA THR A 17 11.11 3.24 -16.50
C THR A 17 12.63 3.30 -16.64
N VAL A 18 13.11 3.32 -17.88
CA VAL A 18 14.54 3.55 -18.17
C VAL A 18 15.02 4.87 -17.55
N HIS A 19 14.15 5.90 -17.52
CA HIS A 19 14.47 7.18 -16.90
C HIS A 19 14.72 7.05 -15.38
N THR A 20 13.88 6.30 -14.66
CA THR A 20 14.07 6.05 -13.22
C THR A 20 15.35 5.27 -12.94
N LEU A 21 15.65 4.27 -13.77
CA LEU A 21 16.89 3.50 -13.62
C LEU A 21 18.13 4.40 -13.85
N ARG A 22 18.11 5.25 -14.88
CA ARG A 22 19.18 6.26 -15.11
C ARG A 22 19.29 7.26 -13.96
N TYR A 23 18.17 7.67 -13.39
CA TYR A 23 18.14 8.55 -12.23
C TYR A 23 18.88 7.92 -11.05
N TYR A 24 18.62 6.64 -10.74
CA TYR A 24 19.30 5.92 -9.66
C TYR A 24 20.81 5.76 -9.86
N GLU A 25 21.25 5.54 -11.09
CA GLU A 25 22.67 5.56 -11.41
C GLU A 25 23.28 6.95 -11.21
N ARG A 26 22.59 8.00 -11.64
CA ARG A 26 23.07 9.38 -11.56
C ARG A 26 23.29 9.82 -10.11
N ILE A 27 22.39 9.45 -9.21
CA ILE A 27 22.51 9.78 -7.80
C ILE A 27 23.46 8.83 -7.05
N GLY A 28 24.06 7.85 -7.73
CA GLY A 28 24.98 6.89 -7.11
C GLY A 28 24.28 5.86 -6.21
N LEU A 29 22.99 5.60 -6.42
CA LEU A 29 22.27 4.57 -5.67
C LEU A 29 22.62 3.16 -6.18
N ILE A 30 22.86 3.06 -7.49
CA ILE A 30 23.44 1.89 -8.14
C ILE A 30 24.86 2.30 -8.50
N GLY A 31 25.84 1.46 -8.16
CA GLY A 31 27.26 1.76 -8.37
C GLY A 31 27.58 2.09 -9.84
N PRO A 32 28.77 2.64 -10.13
CA PRO A 32 29.20 2.83 -11.51
C PRO A 32 29.38 1.45 -12.16
N VAL A 33 28.35 0.99 -12.88
CA VAL A 33 28.41 -0.24 -13.68
C VAL A 33 29.52 -0.06 -14.71
N PRO A 34 30.49 -0.98 -14.82
CA PRO A 34 31.59 -0.85 -15.76
C PRO A 34 31.05 -0.68 -17.18
N ARG A 35 31.46 0.41 -17.84
CA ARG A 35 31.14 0.65 -19.25
C ARG A 35 31.96 -0.33 -20.08
N GLN A 36 31.31 -1.23 -20.81
CA GLN A 36 32.00 -1.98 -21.86
C GLN A 36 32.48 -1.04 -22.98
N ALA A 37 33.50 -1.47 -23.71
CA ALA A 37 34.12 -0.75 -24.84
C ALA A 37 33.08 -0.24 -25.88
N ASN A 38 31.90 -0.86 -25.96
CA ASN A 38 30.81 -0.48 -26.85
C ASN A 38 29.78 0.51 -26.26
N ARG A 39 30.13 1.30 -25.24
CA ARG A 39 29.30 2.40 -24.67
C ARG A 39 27.94 2.02 -24.04
N HIS A 40 27.51 0.76 -24.10
CA HIS A 40 26.25 0.30 -23.50
C HIS A 40 26.48 -0.28 -22.09
N ARG A 41 25.61 0.10 -21.14
CA ARG A 41 25.62 -0.42 -19.76
C ARG A 41 25.00 -1.81 -19.71
N LEU A 42 25.64 -2.71 -18.97
CA LEU A 42 25.22 -4.10 -18.78
C LEU A 42 25.05 -4.39 -17.29
N TYR A 43 23.84 -4.80 -16.89
CA TYR A 43 23.51 -5.16 -15.51
C TYR A 43 23.69 -6.66 -15.32
N HIS A 44 24.50 -7.04 -14.35
CA HIS A 44 24.70 -8.44 -13.99
C HIS A 44 23.69 -8.91 -12.96
N ALA A 45 23.66 -10.21 -12.67
CA ALA A 45 22.74 -10.78 -11.69
C ALA A 45 22.85 -10.11 -10.32
N GLU A 46 24.05 -9.76 -9.87
CA GLU A 46 24.28 -9.06 -8.60
C GLU A 46 23.69 -7.64 -8.59
N ASP A 47 23.77 -6.92 -9.72
CA ASP A 47 23.15 -5.61 -9.87
C ASP A 47 21.62 -5.71 -9.79
N MET A 48 21.06 -6.77 -10.38
CA MET A 48 19.62 -7.02 -10.33
C MET A 48 19.13 -7.37 -8.93
N GLN A 49 19.88 -8.18 -8.17
CA GLN A 49 19.58 -8.47 -6.77
C GLN A 49 19.67 -7.20 -5.90
N TRP A 50 20.68 -6.38 -6.15
CA TRP A 50 20.85 -5.09 -5.48
C TRP A 50 19.67 -4.14 -5.76
N LEU A 51 19.27 -4.05 -7.02
CA LEU A 51 18.10 -3.29 -7.47
C LEU A 51 16.82 -3.76 -6.80
N GLU A 52 16.56 -5.06 -6.79
CA GLU A 52 15.38 -5.63 -6.16
C GLU A 52 15.32 -5.29 -4.66
N PHE A 53 16.45 -5.41 -3.96
CA PHE A 53 16.55 -5.03 -2.55
C PHE A 53 16.22 -3.55 -2.32
N LEU A 54 16.83 -2.65 -3.09
CA LEU A 54 16.58 -1.22 -2.99
C LEU A 54 15.11 -0.86 -3.28
N LEU A 55 14.49 -1.54 -4.26
CA LEU A 55 13.09 -1.33 -4.58
C LEU A 55 12.17 -1.76 -3.44
N LYS A 56 12.45 -2.90 -2.79
CA LYS A 56 11.71 -3.32 -1.60
C LYS A 56 11.84 -2.32 -0.45
N LEU A 57 13.04 -1.78 -0.22
CA LEU A 57 13.21 -0.72 0.79
C LEU A 57 12.40 0.53 0.44
N ARG A 58 12.43 0.95 -0.83
CA ARG A 58 11.65 2.10 -1.30
C ARG A 58 10.14 1.89 -1.12
N THR A 59 9.60 0.72 -1.44
CA THR A 59 8.16 0.43 -1.28
C THR A 59 7.70 0.47 0.17
N THR A 60 8.63 0.27 1.11
CA THR A 60 8.36 0.38 2.56
C THR A 60 8.54 1.81 3.10
N GLY A 61 8.73 2.81 2.21
CA GLY A 61 8.82 4.21 2.60
C GLY A 61 10.20 4.67 3.09
N LEU A 62 11.25 3.86 2.94
CA LEU A 62 12.60 4.29 3.30
C LEU A 62 13.02 5.48 2.42
N PRO A 63 13.44 6.63 3.01
CA PRO A 63 13.84 7.79 2.22
C PRO A 63 15.04 7.51 1.32
N ILE A 64 15.04 8.09 0.12
CA ILE A 64 16.15 7.97 -0.84
C ILE A 64 17.49 8.37 -0.22
N ALA A 65 17.52 9.38 0.65
CA ALA A 65 18.73 9.81 1.35
C ALA A 65 19.34 8.69 2.22
N GLN A 66 18.51 7.91 2.93
CA GLN A 66 18.99 6.76 3.71
C GLN A 66 19.44 5.62 2.80
N MET A 67 18.74 5.38 1.69
CA MET A 67 19.17 4.39 0.70
C MET A 67 20.53 4.75 0.10
N LEU A 68 20.79 6.04 -0.17
CA LEU A 68 22.08 6.54 -0.63
C LEU A 68 23.18 6.33 0.41
N ARG A 69 22.92 6.65 1.68
CA ARG A 69 23.87 6.38 2.78
C ARG A 69 24.21 4.89 2.87
N TYR A 70 23.21 4.02 2.77
CA TYR A 70 23.45 2.57 2.76
C TYR A 70 24.31 2.15 1.54
N ALA A 71 24.03 2.70 0.37
CA ALA A 71 24.80 2.43 -0.85
C ALA A 71 26.26 2.89 -0.73
N GLU A 72 26.51 4.03 -0.09
CA GLU A 72 27.87 4.52 0.22
C GLU A 72 28.61 3.56 1.14
N LEU A 73 27.98 3.15 2.26
CA LEU A 73 28.58 2.19 3.19
C LEU A 73 28.92 0.87 2.50
N ARG A 74 28.03 0.38 1.63
CA ARG A 74 28.28 -0.84 0.84
C ARG A 74 29.47 -0.66 -0.12
N ARG A 75 29.66 0.52 -0.71
CA ARG A 75 30.81 0.84 -1.57
C ARG A 75 32.14 0.89 -0.82
N LEU A 76 32.12 1.31 0.45
CA LEU A 76 33.31 1.28 1.33
C LEU A 76 33.78 -0.16 1.66
N GLY A 77 33.00 -1.17 1.26
CA GLY A 77 33.32 -2.58 1.46
C GLY A 77 32.85 -3.11 2.80
N ASN A 78 33.41 -4.26 3.20
CA ASN A 78 32.99 -5.01 4.38
C ASN A 78 33.92 -4.75 5.59
N SER A 79 34.27 -3.49 5.85
CA SER A 79 34.88 -3.13 7.13
C SER A 79 33.89 -3.36 8.28
N ILE A 80 34.39 -3.58 9.49
CA ILE A 80 33.54 -3.79 10.68
C ILE A 80 32.60 -2.59 10.90
N GLU A 81 33.10 -1.38 10.69
CA GLU A 81 32.35 -0.12 10.78
C GLU A 81 31.22 -0.07 9.75
N SER A 82 31.52 -0.34 8.47
CA SER A 82 30.51 -0.33 7.39
C SER A 82 29.42 -1.37 7.62
N VAL A 83 29.81 -2.60 8.00
CA VAL A 83 28.84 -3.68 8.24
C VAL A 83 27.96 -3.35 9.44
N SER A 84 28.54 -2.83 10.53
CA SER A 84 27.81 -2.45 11.73
C SER A 84 26.80 -1.32 11.44
N GLU A 85 27.21 -0.28 10.71
CA GLU A 85 26.34 0.84 10.39
C GLU A 85 25.21 0.41 9.43
N ARG A 86 25.51 -0.39 8.40
CA ARG A 86 24.48 -0.98 7.52
C ARG A 86 23.48 -1.82 8.30
N LYS A 87 23.95 -2.65 9.24
CA LYS A 87 23.09 -3.46 10.11
C LYS A 87 22.21 -2.56 10.99
N ALA A 88 22.77 -1.52 11.58
CA ALA A 88 22.04 -0.59 12.43
C ALA A 88 20.92 0.13 11.67
N MET A 89 21.21 0.60 10.44
CA MET A 89 20.21 1.23 9.57
C MET A 89 19.04 0.29 9.24
N LEU A 90 19.34 -0.95 8.84
CA LEU A 90 18.30 -1.92 8.53
C LEU A 90 17.49 -2.31 9.78
N ALA A 91 18.15 -2.53 10.91
CA ALA A 91 17.47 -2.84 12.16
C ALA A 91 16.54 -1.70 12.62
N GLN A 92 16.96 -0.45 12.43
CA GLN A 92 16.12 0.71 12.74
C GLN A 92 14.90 0.77 11.83
N HIS A 93 15.08 0.59 10.52
CA HIS A 93 13.95 0.60 9.58
C HIS A 93 12.98 -0.56 9.85
N THR A 94 13.49 -1.76 10.15
CA THR A 94 12.67 -2.91 10.55
C THR A 94 11.79 -2.58 11.75
N ARG A 95 12.34 -1.97 12.82
CA ARG A 95 11.54 -1.54 13.98
C ARG A 95 10.44 -0.55 13.61
N THR A 96 10.72 0.39 12.71
CA THR A 96 9.71 1.34 12.21
C THR A 96 8.59 0.64 11.45
N LEU A 97 8.91 -0.36 10.62
CA LEU A 97 7.91 -1.15 9.90
C LEU A 97 7.07 -2.01 10.85
N GLU A 98 7.67 -2.64 11.85
CA GLU A 98 6.96 -3.42 12.86
C GLU A 98 5.96 -2.55 13.65
N ALA A 99 6.38 -1.35 14.08
CA ALA A 99 5.48 -0.40 14.74
C ALA A 99 4.34 0.06 13.82
N THR A 100 4.63 0.29 12.54
CA THR A 100 3.62 0.65 11.54
C THR A 100 2.61 -0.48 11.33
N LEU A 101 3.06 -1.73 11.27
CA LEU A 101 2.21 -2.91 11.12
C LEU A 101 1.24 -3.04 12.29
N ILE A 102 1.73 -2.87 13.53
CA ILE A 102 0.90 -2.91 14.74
C ILE A 102 -0.19 -1.82 14.68
N ASN A 103 0.17 -0.59 14.32
CA ASN A 103 -0.79 0.50 14.20
C ASN A 103 -1.85 0.23 13.11
N MET A 104 -1.44 -0.30 11.95
CA MET A 104 -2.36 -0.68 10.89
C MET A 104 -3.33 -1.78 11.34
N GLN A 105 -2.84 -2.79 12.06
CA GLN A 105 -3.68 -3.87 12.62
C GLN A 105 -4.71 -3.32 13.61
N GLN A 106 -4.30 -2.40 14.50
CA GLN A 106 -5.21 -1.73 15.43
C GLN A 106 -6.28 -0.91 14.70
N THR A 107 -5.88 -0.20 13.65
CA THR A 107 -6.80 0.59 12.82
C THR A 107 -7.82 -0.31 12.13
N ILE A 108 -7.38 -1.42 11.53
CA ILE A 108 -8.27 -2.41 10.90
C ILE A 108 -9.29 -2.95 11.91
N ALA A 109 -8.87 -3.24 13.14
CA ALA A 109 -9.79 -3.72 14.18
C ALA A 109 -10.91 -2.71 14.50
N ILE A 110 -10.58 -1.42 14.59
CA ILE A 110 -11.56 -0.35 14.78
C ILE A 110 -12.53 -0.28 13.59
N LEU A 111 -12.01 -0.38 12.37
CA LEU A 111 -12.82 -0.34 11.15
C LEU A 111 -13.78 -1.54 11.08
N HIS A 112 -13.35 -2.74 11.44
CA HIS A 112 -14.22 -3.91 11.53
C HIS A 112 -15.37 -3.68 12.51
N GLY A 113 -15.10 -3.09 13.68
CA GLY A 113 -16.15 -2.74 14.65
C GLY A 113 -17.18 -1.75 14.08
N LYS A 114 -16.70 -0.73 13.35
CA LYS A 114 -17.58 0.24 12.67
C LYS A 114 -18.42 -0.39 11.56
N LEU A 115 -17.83 -1.26 10.75
CA LEU A 115 -18.54 -1.97 9.69
C LEU A 115 -19.64 -2.85 10.28
N ALA A 116 -19.36 -3.60 11.35
CA ALA A 116 -20.37 -4.43 12.02
C ALA A 116 -21.54 -3.59 12.59
N MET A 117 -21.23 -2.44 13.19
CA MET A 117 -22.23 -1.49 13.67
C MET A 117 -23.14 -1.00 12.53
N TYR A 118 -22.56 -0.65 11.38
CA TYR A 118 -23.34 -0.19 10.23
C TYR A 118 -24.17 -1.32 9.60
N THR A 119 -23.65 -2.55 9.51
CA THR A 119 -24.43 -3.70 9.06
C THR A 119 -25.66 -3.93 9.93
N GLU A 120 -25.54 -3.80 11.25
CA GLU A 120 -26.68 -3.95 12.15
C GLU A 120 -27.67 -2.77 12.03
N MET A 121 -27.17 -1.55 11.88
CA MET A 121 -28.03 -0.37 11.64
C MET A 121 -28.82 -0.50 10.34
N GLU A 122 -28.19 -0.94 9.25
CA GLU A 122 -28.85 -1.22 7.96
C GLU A 122 -29.96 -2.27 8.13
N ARG A 123 -29.67 -3.36 8.87
CA ARG A 123 -30.67 -4.40 9.15
C ARG A 123 -31.88 -3.85 9.89
N GLN A 124 -31.66 -3.04 10.93
CA GLN A 124 -32.75 -2.46 11.75
C GLN A 124 -33.61 -1.49 10.94
N LEU A 125 -32.98 -0.64 10.12
CA LEU A 125 -33.70 0.28 9.23
C LEU A 125 -34.53 -0.47 8.19
N ASN A 126 -33.98 -1.54 7.59
CA ASN A 126 -34.71 -2.36 6.62
C ASN A 126 -35.90 -3.10 7.26
N ALA A 127 -35.74 -3.61 8.48
CA ALA A 127 -36.83 -4.25 9.22
C ALA A 127 -37.96 -3.28 9.60
N THR A 128 -37.61 -2.03 9.94
CA THR A 128 -38.59 -0.97 10.25
C THR A 128 -39.35 -0.51 9.00
N THR A 129 -38.70 -0.57 7.83
CA THR A 129 -39.32 -0.21 6.56
C THR A 129 -40.29 -1.30 6.08
N ALA A 130 -39.91 -2.58 6.20
CA ALA A 130 -40.78 -3.71 5.84
C ALA A 130 -42.08 -3.77 6.68
N THR A 131 -41.98 -3.55 7.99
CA THR A 131 -43.16 -3.54 8.88
C THR A 131 -44.11 -2.36 8.64
N ARG A 132 -43.61 -1.24 8.09
CA ARG A 132 -44.42 -0.07 7.72
C ARG A 132 -45.20 -0.29 6.42
N GLU A 133 -44.64 -1.04 5.48
CA GLU A 133 -45.29 -1.41 4.22
C GLU A 133 -46.39 -2.47 4.47
N GLU A 134 -46.12 -3.47 5.32
CA GLU A 134 -47.12 -4.49 5.72
C GLU A 134 -48.33 -3.92 6.47
N TYR A 135 -48.14 -2.88 7.30
CA TYR A 135 -49.25 -2.20 7.99
C TYR A 135 -50.08 -1.29 7.06
N SER A 136 -49.52 -0.88 5.92
CA SER A 136 -50.21 0.01 4.98
C SER A 136 -51.20 -0.71 4.05
N ASP A 137 -51.03 -2.03 3.87
CA ASP A 137 -51.86 -2.85 2.98
C ASP A 137 -53.15 -3.37 3.66
N ASP A 138 -53.22 -3.36 5.00
CA ASP A 138 -54.37 -3.84 5.79
C ASP A 138 -55.44 -2.75 6.09
N ARG A 139 -55.23 -1.50 5.63
CA ARG A 139 -56.15 -0.37 5.91
C ARG A 139 -57.17 -0.04 4.82
N THR A 140 -57.39 -0.96 3.88
CA THR A 140 -58.39 -0.77 2.81
C THR A 140 -59.80 -1.29 3.16
N ALA A 141 -60.01 -1.89 4.33
CA ALA A 141 -61.33 -2.38 4.75
C ALA A 141 -62.00 -1.46 5.80
N GLU A 142 -63.07 -0.80 5.34
CA GLU A 142 -64.23 -0.28 6.09
C GLU A 142 -64.02 0.84 7.14
N HIS A 143 -64.31 2.07 6.71
CA HIS A 143 -64.75 3.15 7.59
C HIS A 143 -66.28 3.25 7.52
N PRO A 144 -67.05 2.91 8.58
CA PRO A 144 -68.49 3.10 8.57
C PRO A 144 -68.78 4.59 8.72
N THR A 145 -69.43 5.17 7.73
CA THR A 145 -69.86 6.58 7.73
C THR A 145 -70.79 6.82 8.93
N PRO A 146 -70.49 7.76 9.84
CA PRO A 146 -71.40 8.06 10.95
C PRO A 146 -72.66 8.77 10.41
N PRO A 147 -73.87 8.48 10.94
CA PRO A 147 -75.09 9.09 10.48
C PRO A 147 -75.17 10.56 10.92
N HIS A 148 -75.58 11.43 9.99
CA HIS A 148 -75.83 12.84 10.28
C HIS A 148 -76.93 13.04 11.33
N PRO A 149 -76.79 14.01 12.25
CA PRO A 149 -77.86 14.35 13.18
C PRO A 149 -78.97 15.18 12.48
N PRO A 150 -80.24 15.04 12.89
CA PRO A 150 -81.34 15.79 12.29
C PRO A 150 -81.31 17.26 12.76
N THR A 151 -81.26 18.18 11.80
CA THR A 151 -81.49 19.61 12.03
C THR A 151 -82.94 19.86 12.42
N ARG A 152 -83.16 20.48 13.58
CA ARG A 152 -84.47 20.91 14.07
C ARG A 152 -84.59 22.43 13.98
N ARG A 153 -85.69 22.86 13.35
CA ARG A 153 -86.28 24.21 13.20
C ARG A 153 -85.68 25.12 12.13
#